data_AF-A0A1G0XSL6-F1
#
_entry.id   AF-A0A1G0XSL6-F1
#
_cell.length_a   1.000
_cell.length_b   1.000
_cell.length_c   1.000
_cell.angle_alpha   90.00
_cell.angle_beta   90.00
_cell.angle_gamma   90.00
#
_symmetry.space_group_name_H-M   'P 1'
#
loop_
_entity.id
_entity.type
_entity.pdbx_description
1 polymer ?
#
loop_
_entity_poly.entity_id
_entity_poly.type
_entity_poly.pdbx_seq_one_letter_code
_entity_poly.pdbx_strand_id
1 'polypeptide(L)'
;MNQPYMDKELGVTAENPATTKEYVNALIQYCTPNLFDNIEISPFYTVNEAERLSILTQFFLAELNIACYEQGITVANFGKKLEDDTELAKDLTTVVKEALEHSASVEEALEHSTSVEEALIQYINTHKAQFELKELIAEKGIPTLKKRFKSHWKQIKKSPYFDEFMLLGEKNGLFVTHQNFIATHFANFLQIGWEDSRLDAAIKDFCKVNKPGNVIPHKNDHIHANIQEIEIDLSHMDNDTLQDLYEDINTYPEKVKKKLLIQFKQERADFKPKIDTQKFLQHVAYGEQNEAEALLKQYPELAAALLQAYDIPFTDYSGRTFTCTAYEYAYWAKDSHMQRMLEEYIRINEDTRQLILHRVQDITKPVPSTTPSGLWGLLFGPSTKPQGLQYTMKDKQGVLIEHQDAGFDLTPLINALKHYVSEYNNRPHKTAADWKVLDKIWVEEVGGEQRKVVAHIAHEYCNLDRSFEDVNNNNELLNADNPDNLKRSLKFYNYDTASHDVWFSPNSYSEDSGLGFSFGILLGSGRSGAFGDTRVDSIGEQAGVDSDALTTIGKVRTKDCEQSLLNLSQPLNPQVSPSHSRH
;
A
#
# COMPACT_ATOMS: atom_id res chain seq x y z
N MET A 1 14.16 -20.89 -31.29
CA MET A 1 13.12 -21.92 -31.04
C MET A 1 12.92 -22.73 -32.32
N ASN A 2 12.70 -24.03 -32.22
CA ASN A 2 12.41 -24.91 -33.36
C ASN A 2 11.08 -25.64 -33.10
N GLN A 3 10.50 -26.25 -34.14
CA GLN A 3 9.19 -26.89 -34.04
C GLN A 3 9.12 -27.96 -32.92
N PRO A 4 10.06 -28.92 -32.78
CA PRO A 4 9.98 -29.92 -31.70
C PRO A 4 9.94 -29.33 -30.29
N TYR A 5 10.60 -28.19 -30.07
CA TYR A 5 10.56 -27.48 -28.80
C TYR A 5 9.17 -26.85 -28.57
N MET A 6 8.61 -26.19 -29.59
CA MET A 6 7.27 -25.56 -29.50
C MET A 6 6.16 -26.59 -29.32
N ASP A 7 6.22 -27.70 -30.06
CA ASP A 7 5.25 -28.80 -29.98
C ASP A 7 5.20 -29.38 -28.56
N LYS A 8 6.36 -29.48 -27.90
CA LYS A 8 6.45 -29.94 -26.51
C LYS A 8 5.83 -28.94 -25.53
N GLU A 9 6.16 -27.65 -25.65
CA GLU A 9 5.65 -26.62 -24.73
C GLU A 9 4.14 -26.39 -24.89
N LEU A 10 3.61 -26.52 -26.12
CA LEU A 10 2.17 -26.40 -26.42
C LEU A 10 1.39 -27.71 -26.18
N GLY A 11 2.06 -28.81 -25.82
CA GLY A 11 1.41 -30.12 -25.63
C GLY A 11 0.79 -30.69 -26.92
N VAL A 12 1.40 -30.40 -28.08
CA VAL A 12 0.92 -30.83 -29.39
C VAL A 12 1.12 -32.31 -29.56
N THR A 13 0.04 -33.03 -29.85
CA THR A 13 0.05 -34.46 -30.13
C THR A 13 -0.66 -34.77 -31.44
N ALA A 14 -0.53 -35.99 -31.95
CA ALA A 14 -1.28 -36.44 -33.12
C ALA A 14 -2.82 -36.37 -32.92
N GLU A 15 -3.26 -36.40 -31.66
CA GLU A 15 -4.66 -36.34 -31.25
C GLU A 15 -5.12 -34.89 -30.96
N ASN A 16 -4.18 -33.96 -30.77
CA ASN A 16 -4.43 -32.54 -30.54
C ASN A 16 -3.39 -31.68 -31.31
N PRO A 17 -3.56 -31.51 -32.64
CA PRO A 17 -2.63 -30.73 -33.44
C PRO A 17 -2.81 -29.23 -33.17
N ALA A 18 -1.71 -28.52 -32.87
CA ALA A 18 -1.75 -27.07 -32.77
C ALA A 18 -2.00 -26.43 -34.13
N THR A 19 -2.84 -25.40 -34.11
CA THR A 19 -3.12 -24.50 -35.21
C THR A 19 -1.96 -23.54 -35.44
N THR A 20 -1.87 -22.98 -36.65
CA THR A 20 -0.90 -21.91 -36.96
C THR A 20 -1.01 -20.73 -35.99
N LYS A 21 -2.22 -20.39 -35.54
CA LYS A 21 -2.45 -19.31 -34.58
C LYS A 21 -1.81 -19.58 -33.22
N GLU A 22 -1.88 -20.83 -32.74
CA GLU A 22 -1.26 -21.22 -31.46
C GLU A 22 0.27 -21.17 -31.53
N TYR A 23 0.85 -21.61 -32.65
CA TYR A 23 2.30 -21.44 -32.87
C TYR A 23 2.71 -19.97 -32.91
N VAL A 24 1.96 -19.12 -33.62
CA VAL A 24 2.26 -17.68 -33.69
C VAL A 24 2.18 -17.03 -32.31
N ASN A 25 1.11 -17.30 -31.55
CA ASN A 25 0.95 -16.77 -30.20
C ASN A 25 2.08 -17.20 -29.27
N ALA A 26 2.44 -18.49 -29.30
CA ALA A 26 3.54 -19.00 -28.48
C ALA A 26 4.87 -18.37 -28.90
N LEU A 27 5.15 -18.26 -30.21
CA LEU A 27 6.37 -17.61 -30.68
C LEU A 27 6.47 -16.15 -30.21
N ILE A 28 5.36 -15.39 -30.28
CA ILE A 28 5.32 -14.01 -29.79
C ILE A 28 5.58 -13.96 -28.27
N GLN A 29 4.93 -14.85 -27.50
CA GLN A 29 5.09 -14.92 -26.05
C GLN A 29 6.53 -15.26 -25.63
N TYR A 30 7.20 -16.18 -26.31
CA TYR A 30 8.57 -16.57 -25.97
C TYR A 30 9.63 -15.59 -26.50
N CYS A 31 9.46 -15.06 -27.72
CA CYS A 31 10.47 -14.17 -28.32
C CYS A 31 10.36 -12.74 -27.79
N THR A 32 9.14 -12.28 -27.55
CA THR A 32 8.85 -10.88 -27.24
C THR A 32 7.69 -10.80 -26.26
N PRO A 33 7.84 -11.35 -25.03
CA PRO A 33 6.76 -11.41 -24.04
C PRO A 33 6.16 -10.03 -23.75
N ASN A 34 7.00 -8.99 -23.84
CA ASN A 34 6.64 -7.62 -23.52
C ASN A 34 6.37 -6.76 -24.78
N LEU A 35 6.20 -7.37 -25.96
CA LEU A 35 6.02 -6.63 -27.23
C LEU A 35 4.82 -5.68 -27.18
N PHE A 36 3.77 -6.12 -26.49
CA PHE A 36 2.49 -5.43 -26.43
C PHE A 36 2.28 -4.64 -25.14
N ASP A 37 3.16 -4.78 -24.15
CA ASP A 37 3.06 -4.15 -22.82
C ASP A 37 3.00 -2.62 -22.88
N ASN A 38 3.60 -2.02 -23.92
CA ASN A 38 3.71 -0.58 -24.09
C ASN A 38 2.95 -0.05 -25.31
N ILE A 39 2.03 -0.82 -25.89
CA ILE A 39 1.20 -0.29 -26.98
C ILE A 39 0.18 0.68 -26.37
N GLU A 40 0.39 1.96 -26.64
CA GLU A 40 -0.54 3.01 -26.25
C GLU A 40 -1.78 2.98 -27.15
N ILE A 41 -2.80 2.23 -26.75
CA ILE A 41 -4.07 2.06 -27.47
C ILE A 41 -4.81 3.41 -27.55
N SER A 42 -5.41 3.71 -28.70
CA SER A 42 -6.26 4.90 -28.85
C SER A 42 -7.50 4.81 -27.94
N PRO A 43 -7.91 5.92 -27.29
CA PRO A 43 -9.14 6.00 -26.52
C PRO A 43 -10.38 5.45 -27.23
N PHE A 44 -10.46 5.57 -28.57
CA PHE A 44 -11.62 5.12 -29.35
C PHE A 44 -11.85 3.61 -29.26
N TYR A 45 -10.78 2.83 -29.03
CA TYR A 45 -10.87 1.37 -28.89
C TYR A 45 -11.01 0.92 -27.42
N THR A 46 -11.21 1.85 -26.49
CA THR A 46 -11.35 1.56 -25.05
C THR A 46 -12.78 1.71 -24.54
N VAL A 47 -13.70 2.18 -25.38
CA VAL A 47 -15.10 2.43 -25.03
C VAL A 47 -16.02 1.51 -25.81
N ASN A 48 -17.06 0.98 -25.16
CA ASN A 48 -18.04 0.06 -25.77
C ASN A 48 -19.49 0.58 -25.70
N GLU A 49 -19.70 1.78 -25.15
CA GLU A 49 -21.00 2.43 -25.01
C GLU A 49 -21.14 3.59 -26.02
N ALA A 50 -22.29 3.69 -26.69
CA ALA A 50 -22.53 4.70 -27.74
C ALA A 50 -22.42 6.15 -27.22
N GLU A 51 -22.90 6.41 -26.01
CA GLU A 51 -22.81 7.73 -25.37
C GLU A 51 -21.36 8.13 -25.10
N ARG A 52 -20.57 7.22 -24.52
CA ARG A 52 -19.14 7.43 -24.26
C ARG A 52 -18.35 7.62 -25.55
N LEU A 53 -18.69 6.88 -26.60
CA LEU A 53 -18.08 7.05 -27.92
C LEU A 53 -18.42 8.42 -28.53
N SER A 54 -19.66 8.90 -28.35
CA SER A 54 -20.05 10.24 -28.78
C SER A 54 -19.27 11.33 -28.04
N ILE A 55 -19.19 11.24 -26.70
CA ILE A 55 -18.40 12.16 -25.87
C ILE A 55 -16.95 12.20 -26.34
N LEU A 56 -16.36 11.02 -26.59
CA LEU A 56 -14.98 10.91 -27.02
C LEU A 56 -14.74 11.53 -28.40
N THR A 57 -15.68 11.33 -29.32
CA THR A 57 -15.66 11.93 -30.66
C THR A 57 -15.71 13.45 -30.56
N GLN A 58 -16.63 13.99 -29.75
CA GLN A 58 -16.76 15.43 -29.51
C GLN A 58 -15.49 16.01 -28.87
N PHE A 59 -14.92 15.31 -27.89
CA PHE A 59 -13.69 15.73 -27.23
C PHE A 59 -12.50 15.76 -28.19
N PHE A 60 -12.35 14.75 -29.06
CA PHE A 60 -11.32 14.76 -30.10
C PHE A 60 -11.49 15.91 -31.09
N LEU A 61 -12.72 16.17 -31.54
CA LEU A 61 -13.03 17.29 -32.44
C LEU A 61 -12.72 18.63 -31.78
N ALA A 62 -12.96 18.78 -30.48
CA ALA A 62 -12.59 19.97 -29.71
C ALA A 62 -11.07 20.16 -29.66
N GLU A 63 -10.29 19.12 -29.37
CA GLU A 63 -8.82 19.17 -29.42
C GLU A 63 -8.30 19.54 -30.81
N LEU A 64 -8.88 18.95 -31.86
CA LEU A 64 -8.53 19.27 -33.24
C LEU A 64 -8.86 20.73 -33.58
N ASN A 65 -10.03 21.23 -33.17
CA ASN A 65 -10.43 22.62 -33.38
C ASN A 65 -9.45 23.58 -32.69
N ILE A 66 -9.07 23.30 -31.44
CA ILE A 66 -8.11 24.11 -30.69
C ILE A 66 -6.74 24.10 -31.38
N ALA A 67 -6.26 22.92 -31.81
CA ALA A 67 -5.00 22.81 -32.53
C ALA A 67 -5.01 23.59 -33.87
N CYS A 68 -6.11 23.55 -34.60
CA CYS A 68 -6.26 24.33 -35.84
C CYS A 68 -6.31 25.84 -35.58
N TYR A 69 -6.98 26.26 -34.49
CA TYR A 69 -7.01 27.66 -34.05
C TYR A 69 -5.61 28.14 -33.65
N GLU A 70 -4.87 27.35 -32.87
CA GLU A 70 -3.49 27.64 -32.48
C GLU A 70 -2.58 27.74 -33.71
N GLN A 71 -2.78 26.94 -34.76
CA GLN A 71 -1.98 27.03 -35.98
C GLN A 71 -2.45 28.13 -36.94
N GLY A 72 -3.56 28.83 -36.62
CA GLY A 72 -4.14 29.85 -37.47
C GLY A 72 -4.82 29.32 -38.74
N ILE A 73 -5.08 28.00 -38.79
CA ILE A 73 -5.70 27.28 -39.91
C ILE A 73 -7.16 27.68 -40.05
N THR A 74 -7.88 27.82 -38.94
CA THR A 74 -9.29 28.26 -38.90
C THR A 74 -9.59 29.02 -37.62
N VAL A 75 -10.62 29.87 -37.65
CA VAL A 75 -11.22 30.49 -36.46
C VAL A 75 -12.65 30.00 -36.23
N ALA A 76 -13.13 29.08 -37.06
CA ALA A 76 -14.46 28.51 -36.94
C ALA A 76 -14.56 27.59 -35.73
N ASN A 77 -15.77 27.53 -35.16
CA ASN A 77 -16.16 26.54 -34.17
C ASN A 77 -16.74 25.32 -34.88
N PHE A 78 -16.02 24.20 -34.87
CA PHE A 78 -16.40 22.94 -35.52
C PHE A 78 -17.72 22.39 -34.97
N GLY A 79 -17.94 22.50 -33.65
CA GLY A 79 -19.22 22.11 -33.04
C GLY A 79 -20.38 22.89 -33.64
N LYS A 80 -20.22 24.22 -33.78
CA LYS A 80 -21.24 25.06 -34.41
C LYS A 80 -21.48 24.70 -35.88
N LYS A 81 -20.42 24.37 -36.63
CA LYS A 81 -20.55 23.92 -38.03
C LYS A 81 -21.33 22.61 -38.14
N LEU A 82 -21.12 21.67 -37.22
CA LEU A 82 -21.83 20.40 -37.18
C LEU A 82 -23.29 20.56 -36.70
N GLU A 83 -23.56 21.50 -35.80
CA GLU A 83 -24.93 21.83 -35.38
C GLU A 83 -25.75 22.48 -36.50
N ASP A 84 -25.12 23.35 -37.29
CA ASP A 84 -25.77 24.09 -38.37
C ASP A 84 -26.01 23.23 -39.62
N ASP A 85 -25.29 22.11 -39.78
CA ASP A 85 -25.39 21.18 -40.90
C ASP A 85 -25.58 19.73 -40.41
N THR A 86 -26.84 19.31 -40.32
CA THR A 86 -27.20 17.98 -39.81
C THR A 86 -26.76 16.84 -40.73
N GLU A 87 -26.61 17.07 -42.03
CA GLU A 87 -26.09 16.05 -42.96
C GLU A 87 -24.59 15.86 -42.73
N LEU A 88 -23.83 16.97 -42.59
CA LEU A 88 -22.42 16.94 -42.24
C LEU A 88 -22.16 16.22 -40.90
N ALA A 89 -23.04 16.39 -39.91
CA ALA A 89 -22.94 15.66 -38.64
C ALA A 89 -23.22 14.17 -38.80
N LYS A 90 -24.26 13.82 -39.57
CA LYS A 90 -24.63 12.41 -39.82
C LYS A 90 -23.51 11.67 -40.57
N ASP A 91 -22.96 12.28 -41.60
CA ASP A 91 -21.87 11.68 -42.40
C ASP A 91 -20.61 11.47 -41.54
N LEU A 92 -20.31 12.40 -40.63
CA LEU A 92 -19.21 12.24 -39.66
C LEU A 92 -19.43 11.01 -38.75
N THR A 93 -20.64 10.75 -38.29
CA THR A 93 -20.91 9.54 -37.47
C THR A 93 -20.72 8.24 -38.25
N THR A 94 -21.03 8.25 -39.55
CA THR A 94 -20.76 7.11 -40.45
C THR A 94 -19.25 6.86 -40.55
N VAL A 95 -18.44 7.91 -40.70
CA VAL A 95 -16.97 7.81 -40.74
C VAL A 95 -16.40 7.17 -39.47
N VAL A 96 -16.89 7.58 -38.28
CA VAL A 96 -16.44 6.98 -37.01
C VAL A 96 -16.80 5.50 -36.95
N LYS A 97 -18.03 5.15 -37.34
CA LYS A 97 -18.50 3.76 -37.35
C LYS A 97 -17.67 2.89 -38.29
N GLU A 98 -17.46 3.35 -39.53
CA GLU A 98 -16.67 2.64 -40.52
C GLU A 98 -15.22 2.45 -40.06
N ALA A 99 -14.58 3.49 -39.51
CA ALA A 99 -13.21 3.39 -39.01
C ALA A 99 -13.06 2.37 -37.85
N LEU A 100 -14.08 2.25 -36.99
CA LEU A 100 -14.12 1.23 -35.94
C LEU A 100 -14.31 -0.18 -36.52
N GLU A 101 -15.22 -0.36 -37.48
CA GLU A 101 -15.50 -1.67 -38.09
C GLU A 101 -14.30 -2.21 -38.90
N HIS A 102 -13.63 -1.37 -39.70
CA HIS A 102 -12.46 -1.80 -40.47
C HIS A 102 -11.28 -2.18 -39.57
N SER A 103 -11.13 -1.53 -38.41
CA SER A 103 -10.08 -1.86 -37.43
C SER A 103 -10.32 -3.17 -36.66
N ALA A 104 -11.55 -3.70 -36.69
CA ALA A 104 -11.93 -4.94 -36.00
C ALA A 104 -11.73 -6.20 -36.87
N SER A 105 -11.50 -6.05 -38.17
CA SER A 105 -11.32 -7.18 -39.09
C SER A 105 -9.84 -7.54 -39.26
N VAL A 106 -9.51 -8.82 -39.03
CA VAL A 106 -8.11 -9.32 -39.04
C VAL A 106 -7.53 -9.45 -40.46
N GLU A 107 -8.40 -9.54 -41.48
CA GLU A 107 -7.99 -9.86 -42.86
C GLU A 107 -7.60 -8.62 -43.71
N GLU A 108 -8.03 -7.40 -43.34
CA GLU A 108 -7.76 -6.17 -44.11
C GLU A 108 -6.76 -5.19 -43.44
N ALA A 109 -6.32 -5.48 -42.21
CA ALA A 109 -5.49 -4.58 -41.41
C ALA A 109 -4.06 -4.35 -41.96
N LEU A 110 -3.63 -5.05 -43.01
CA LEU A 110 -2.25 -5.08 -43.46
C LEU A 110 -1.86 -4.01 -44.50
N GLU A 111 -2.80 -3.28 -45.12
CA GLU A 111 -2.42 -2.24 -46.08
C GLU A 111 -3.14 -0.87 -45.96
N HIS A 112 -4.29 -0.73 -45.29
CA HIS A 112 -5.02 0.56 -45.27
C HIS A 112 -5.79 0.90 -43.97
N SER A 113 -5.49 0.29 -42.82
CA SER A 113 -6.23 0.59 -41.58
C SER A 113 -5.95 2.03 -41.11
N THR A 114 -6.87 2.95 -41.39
CA THR A 114 -6.84 4.33 -40.93
C THR A 114 -7.44 4.38 -39.53
N SER A 115 -6.74 4.98 -38.56
CA SER A 115 -7.30 5.13 -37.20
C SER A 115 -8.51 6.07 -37.19
N VAL A 116 -9.39 5.96 -36.19
CA VAL A 116 -10.56 6.85 -36.07
C VAL A 116 -10.15 8.33 -36.08
N GLU A 117 -9.05 8.68 -35.40
CA GLU A 117 -8.50 10.04 -35.40
C GLU A 117 -8.13 10.53 -36.81
N GLU A 118 -7.46 9.69 -37.60
CA GLU A 118 -7.04 10.05 -38.96
C GLU A 118 -8.24 10.13 -39.90
N ALA A 119 -9.22 9.24 -39.76
CA ALA A 119 -10.46 9.27 -40.53
C ALA A 119 -11.24 10.57 -40.28
N LEU A 120 -11.33 11.00 -39.01
CA LEU A 120 -11.93 12.28 -38.63
C LEU A 120 -11.16 13.46 -39.24
N ILE A 121 -9.82 13.46 -39.19
CA ILE A 121 -9.01 14.54 -39.80
C ILE A 121 -9.18 14.58 -41.33
N GLN A 122 -9.18 13.43 -42.00
CA GLN A 122 -9.43 13.33 -43.44
C GLN A 122 -10.82 13.83 -43.81
N TYR A 123 -11.83 13.52 -42.99
CA TYR A 123 -13.18 14.03 -43.16
C TYR A 123 -13.23 15.56 -43.09
N ILE A 124 -12.62 16.15 -42.06
CA ILE A 124 -12.52 17.62 -41.92
C ILE A 124 -11.78 18.24 -43.11
N ASN A 125 -10.67 17.64 -43.56
CA ASN A 125 -9.91 18.09 -44.73
C ASN A 125 -10.72 18.05 -46.03
N THR A 126 -11.53 17.00 -46.23
CA THR A 126 -12.41 16.86 -47.40
C THR A 126 -13.52 17.93 -47.39
N HIS A 127 -13.96 18.33 -46.20
CA HIS A 127 -14.97 19.37 -45.98
C HIS A 127 -14.35 20.74 -45.64
N LYS A 128 -13.18 21.03 -46.22
CA LYS A 128 -12.39 22.26 -45.99
C LYS A 128 -13.23 23.53 -46.00
N ALA A 129 -14.15 23.67 -46.95
CA ALA A 129 -14.96 24.86 -47.12
C ALA A 129 -15.99 25.04 -45.99
N GLN A 130 -16.65 23.95 -45.59
CA GLN A 130 -17.65 23.93 -44.52
C GLN A 130 -17.01 24.25 -43.14
N PHE A 131 -15.79 23.78 -42.90
CA PHE A 131 -15.03 24.07 -41.68
C PHE A 131 -14.17 25.35 -41.75
N GLU A 132 -14.26 26.10 -42.85
CA GLU A 132 -13.55 27.36 -43.08
C GLU A 132 -12.02 27.25 -42.88
N LEU A 133 -11.43 26.11 -43.25
CA LEU A 133 -9.98 25.94 -43.13
C LEU A 133 -9.28 26.74 -44.24
N LYS A 134 -8.26 27.53 -43.89
CA LYS A 134 -7.42 28.24 -44.86
C LYS A 134 -6.57 27.27 -45.68
N GLU A 135 -6.08 26.23 -45.02
CA GLU A 135 -5.25 25.16 -45.58
C GLU A 135 -5.67 23.80 -45.02
N LEU A 136 -5.20 22.71 -45.62
CA LEU A 136 -5.45 21.37 -45.11
C LEU A 136 -4.62 21.14 -43.84
N ILE A 137 -5.18 20.38 -42.90
CA ILE A 137 -4.50 19.93 -41.69
C ILE A 137 -3.36 18.99 -42.12
N ALA A 138 -2.12 19.39 -41.82
CA ALA A 138 -0.92 18.69 -42.27
C ALA A 138 -0.67 17.39 -41.48
N GLU A 139 -0.33 16.32 -42.20
CA GLU A 139 -0.06 14.99 -41.63
C GLU A 139 1.03 15.00 -40.55
N LYS A 140 2.04 15.85 -40.71
CA LYS A 140 3.14 16.00 -39.73
C LYS A 140 2.67 16.39 -38.32
N GLY A 141 1.50 17.02 -38.18
CA GLY A 141 0.94 17.45 -36.90
C GLY A 141 0.09 16.39 -36.21
N ILE A 142 -0.33 15.35 -36.94
CA ILE A 142 -1.25 14.31 -36.44
C ILE A 142 -0.68 13.57 -35.22
N PRO A 143 0.60 13.13 -35.18
CA PRO A 143 1.14 12.43 -34.02
C PRO A 143 1.09 13.27 -32.74
N THR A 144 1.39 14.58 -32.83
CA THR A 144 1.35 15.50 -31.69
C THR A 144 -0.08 15.68 -31.18
N LEU A 145 -1.05 15.84 -32.08
CA LEU A 145 -2.46 15.94 -31.73
C LEU A 145 -2.96 14.65 -31.04
N LYS A 146 -2.65 13.47 -31.60
CA LYS A 146 -3.02 12.18 -31.00
C LYS A 146 -2.44 12.04 -29.60
N LYS A 147 -1.16 12.40 -29.40
CA LYS A 147 -0.52 12.38 -28.07
C LYS A 147 -1.20 13.32 -27.08
N ARG A 148 -1.53 14.54 -27.50
CA ARG A 148 -2.25 15.53 -26.68
C ARG A 148 -3.64 15.03 -26.28
N PHE A 149 -4.43 14.58 -27.25
CA PHE A 149 -5.76 13.99 -27.03
C PHE A 149 -5.72 12.83 -26.04
N LYS A 150 -4.80 11.87 -26.23
CA LYS A 150 -4.62 10.73 -25.32
C LYS A 150 -4.27 11.19 -23.91
N SER A 151 -3.33 12.13 -23.78
CA SER A 151 -2.89 12.67 -22.49
C SER A 151 -4.04 13.34 -21.73
N HIS A 152 -4.82 14.20 -22.41
CA HIS A 152 -5.94 14.90 -21.79
C HIS A 152 -7.09 13.94 -21.47
N TRP A 153 -7.46 13.06 -22.40
CA TRP A 153 -8.49 12.05 -22.14
C TRP A 153 -8.15 11.18 -20.93
N LYS A 154 -6.88 10.74 -20.80
CA LYS A 154 -6.43 9.96 -19.64
C LYS A 154 -6.68 10.68 -18.31
N GLN A 155 -6.57 12.01 -18.28
CA GLN A 155 -6.81 12.82 -17.09
C GLN A 155 -8.31 12.97 -16.78
N ILE A 156 -9.15 13.13 -17.81
CA ILE A 156 -10.57 13.46 -17.62
C ILE A 156 -11.53 12.27 -17.73
N LYS A 157 -11.09 11.08 -18.18
CA LYS A 157 -11.99 9.94 -18.44
C LYS A 157 -12.80 9.45 -17.23
N LYS A 158 -12.36 9.82 -16.01
CA LYS A 158 -13.03 9.51 -14.74
C LYS A 158 -13.86 10.67 -14.18
N SER A 159 -14.00 11.78 -14.92
CA SER A 159 -14.81 12.91 -14.48
C SER A 159 -16.27 12.49 -14.27
N PRO A 160 -16.95 13.03 -13.24
CA PRO A 160 -18.37 12.77 -13.01
C PRO A 160 -19.26 13.41 -14.08
N TYR A 161 -18.78 14.49 -14.72
CA TYR A 161 -19.49 15.28 -15.72
C TYR A 161 -18.58 15.54 -16.93
N PHE A 162 -19.16 15.61 -18.13
CA PHE A 162 -18.47 15.80 -19.41
C PHE A 162 -18.99 17.01 -20.20
N ASP A 163 -19.75 17.89 -19.56
CA ASP A 163 -20.39 19.04 -20.20
C ASP A 163 -19.39 20.09 -20.66
N GLU A 164 -18.33 20.34 -19.88
CA GLU A 164 -17.30 21.34 -20.21
C GLU A 164 -15.91 20.97 -19.69
N PHE A 165 -14.88 21.36 -20.45
CA PHE A 165 -13.48 21.26 -20.06
C PHE A 165 -12.73 22.52 -20.48
N MET A 166 -11.89 23.04 -19.58
CA MET A 166 -10.94 24.10 -19.91
C MET A 166 -9.60 23.50 -20.29
N LEU A 167 -9.19 23.69 -21.54
CA LEU A 167 -7.93 23.19 -22.08
C LEU A 167 -6.97 24.37 -22.30
N LEU A 168 -5.77 24.31 -21.73
CA LEU A 168 -4.75 25.34 -21.90
C LEU A 168 -3.84 24.99 -23.08
N GLY A 169 -3.66 25.94 -24.00
CA GLY A 169 -2.73 25.82 -25.11
C GLY A 169 -1.27 26.07 -24.74
N GLU A 170 -0.34 25.62 -25.59
CA GLU A 170 1.11 25.79 -25.37
C GLU A 170 1.62 27.19 -25.72
N LYS A 171 0.78 28.03 -26.34
CA LYS A 171 1.13 29.41 -26.69
C LYS A 171 1.14 30.31 -25.47
N ASN A 172 2.12 31.22 -25.42
CA ASN A 172 2.17 32.27 -24.41
C ASN A 172 0.87 33.08 -24.44
N GLY A 173 0.24 33.22 -23.28
CA GLY A 173 -1.03 33.92 -23.12
C GLY A 173 -1.21 34.48 -21.71
N LEU A 174 -2.45 34.89 -21.41
CA LEU A 174 -2.83 35.41 -20.09
C LEU A 174 -2.86 34.31 -19.02
N PHE A 175 -3.25 33.10 -19.43
CA PHE A 175 -3.28 31.92 -18.58
C PHE A 175 -1.97 31.14 -18.71
N VAL A 176 -1.54 30.50 -17.63
CA VAL A 176 -0.32 29.70 -17.49
C VAL A 176 -0.60 28.46 -16.66
N THR A 177 0.26 27.44 -16.73
CA THR A 177 0.23 26.34 -15.76
C THR A 177 1.22 26.59 -14.64
N HIS A 178 0.79 26.51 -13.37
CA HIS A 178 1.67 26.55 -12.21
C HIS A 178 1.15 25.61 -11.12
N GLN A 179 2.02 24.75 -10.58
CA GLN A 179 1.67 23.80 -9.51
C GLN A 179 0.41 22.97 -9.81
N ASN A 180 0.26 22.51 -11.06
CA ASN A 180 -0.90 21.78 -11.58
C ASN A 180 -2.23 22.57 -11.62
N PHE A 181 -2.19 23.90 -11.49
CA PHE A 181 -3.33 24.78 -11.72
C PHE A 181 -3.20 25.51 -13.06
N ILE A 182 -4.34 25.72 -13.74
CA ILE A 182 -4.46 26.73 -14.79
C ILE A 182 -4.73 28.07 -14.08
N ALA A 183 -3.77 28.99 -14.18
CA ALA A 183 -3.78 30.25 -13.43
C ALA A 183 -3.59 31.45 -14.35
N THR A 184 -4.00 32.63 -13.90
CA THR A 184 -3.64 33.93 -14.51
C THR A 184 -2.89 34.76 -13.49
N HIS A 185 -2.08 35.71 -13.94
CA HIS A 185 -1.44 36.65 -13.03
C HIS A 185 -2.51 37.46 -12.27
N PHE A 186 -2.44 37.51 -10.94
CA PHE A 186 -3.48 38.12 -10.10
C PHE A 186 -3.79 39.58 -10.49
N ALA A 187 -2.78 40.34 -10.91
CA ALA A 187 -3.00 41.71 -11.38
C ALA A 187 -3.87 41.80 -12.65
N ASN A 188 -3.83 40.80 -13.54
CA ASN A 188 -4.74 40.75 -14.71
C ASN A 188 -6.20 40.66 -14.26
N PHE A 189 -6.47 39.94 -13.17
CA PHE A 189 -7.82 39.83 -12.61
C PHE A 189 -8.27 41.15 -11.96
N LEU A 190 -7.40 41.78 -11.15
CA LEU A 190 -7.74 43.03 -10.47
C LEU A 190 -8.06 44.17 -11.46
N GLN A 191 -7.37 44.23 -12.60
CA GLN A 191 -7.60 45.25 -13.62
C GLN A 191 -9.01 45.25 -14.23
N ILE A 192 -9.79 44.19 -14.05
CA ILE A 192 -11.18 44.12 -14.54
C ILE A 192 -12.08 45.11 -13.78
N GLY A 193 -11.74 45.46 -12.53
CA GLY A 193 -12.53 46.37 -11.70
C GLY A 193 -11.72 47.42 -10.93
N TRP A 194 -10.40 47.43 -11.07
CA TRP A 194 -9.50 48.32 -10.33
C TRP A 194 -8.40 48.87 -11.25
N GLU A 195 -8.42 50.18 -11.50
CA GLU A 195 -7.35 50.87 -12.22
C GLU A 195 -6.25 51.34 -11.25
N ASP A 196 -5.06 50.75 -11.35
CA ASP A 196 -3.88 51.15 -10.58
C ASP A 196 -2.60 50.88 -11.38
N SER A 197 -1.78 51.92 -11.57
CA SER A 197 -0.52 51.84 -12.32
C SER A 197 0.50 50.82 -11.77
N ARG A 198 0.38 50.41 -10.50
CA ARG A 198 1.20 49.36 -9.90
C ARG A 198 0.88 47.98 -10.48
N LEU A 199 -0.37 47.76 -10.88
CA LEU A 199 -0.80 46.53 -11.54
C LEU A 199 -0.13 46.40 -12.92
N ASP A 200 -0.02 47.50 -13.68
CA ASP A 200 0.68 47.51 -14.97
C ASP A 200 2.15 47.17 -14.83
N ALA A 201 2.81 47.69 -13.80
CA ALA A 201 4.21 47.38 -13.52
C ALA A 201 4.40 45.88 -13.21
N ALA A 202 3.54 45.32 -12.35
CA ALA A 202 3.58 43.91 -12.01
C ALA A 202 3.32 43.00 -13.24
N ILE A 203 2.37 43.36 -14.10
CA ILE A 203 2.10 42.62 -15.34
C ILE A 203 3.30 42.67 -16.29
N LYS A 204 3.92 43.84 -16.46
CA LYS A 204 5.13 43.99 -17.29
C LYS A 204 6.28 43.13 -16.78
N ASP A 205 6.47 43.01 -15.48
CA ASP A 205 7.49 42.14 -14.90
C ASP A 205 7.13 40.66 -15.08
N PHE A 206 5.87 40.30 -14.88
CA PHE A 206 5.40 38.95 -15.16
C PHE A 206 5.64 38.55 -16.63
N CYS A 207 5.45 39.45 -17.59
CA CYS A 207 5.74 39.19 -19.01
C CYS A 207 7.22 38.83 -19.28
N LYS A 208 8.16 39.24 -18.42
CA LYS A 208 9.59 38.91 -18.55
C LYS A 208 9.96 37.54 -17.97
N VAL A 209 9.11 36.95 -17.13
CA VAL A 209 9.37 35.64 -16.53
C VAL A 209 9.45 34.58 -17.63
N ASN A 210 10.53 33.80 -17.65
CA ASN A 210 10.70 32.69 -18.57
C ASN A 210 9.67 31.58 -18.27
N LYS A 211 8.78 31.31 -19.22
CA LYS A 211 7.66 30.37 -19.11
C LYS A 211 7.66 29.41 -20.31
N PRO A 212 8.62 28.48 -20.41
CA PRO A 212 8.68 27.56 -21.54
C PRO A 212 7.40 26.72 -21.61
N GLY A 213 6.77 26.68 -22.80
CA GLY A 213 5.49 26.00 -22.98
C GLY A 213 4.35 26.59 -22.13
N ASN A 214 4.46 27.86 -21.74
CA ASN A 214 3.48 28.56 -20.90
C ASN A 214 3.33 27.96 -19.48
N VAL A 215 4.39 27.30 -18.98
CA VAL A 215 4.47 26.68 -17.65
C VAL A 215 5.42 27.48 -16.75
N ILE A 216 4.98 27.81 -15.54
CA ILE A 216 5.82 28.36 -14.47
C ILE A 216 6.38 27.19 -13.65
N PRO A 217 7.71 27.07 -13.48
CA PRO A 217 8.31 26.05 -12.64
C PRO A 217 7.68 25.98 -11.24
N HIS A 218 7.49 24.77 -10.71
CA HIS A 218 6.92 24.57 -9.37
C HIS A 218 7.89 24.93 -8.23
N LYS A 219 9.18 25.14 -8.56
CA LYS A 219 10.25 25.48 -7.61
C LYS A 219 10.83 26.86 -7.91
N ASN A 220 11.26 27.52 -6.85
CA ASN A 220 11.95 28.81 -6.90
C ASN A 220 13.45 28.59 -6.70
N ASP A 221 14.12 28.00 -7.69
CA ASP A 221 15.53 27.58 -7.57
C ASP A 221 16.49 28.71 -7.15
N HIS A 222 16.15 29.96 -7.53
CA HIS A 222 16.90 31.16 -7.14
C HIS A 222 16.84 31.49 -5.65
N ILE A 223 15.80 31.05 -4.92
CA ILE A 223 15.70 31.18 -3.46
C ILE A 223 16.66 30.17 -2.81
N HIS A 224 16.78 28.97 -3.37
CA HIS A 224 17.60 27.89 -2.81
C HIS A 224 19.10 28.01 -3.12
N ALA A 225 19.48 28.72 -4.18
CA ALA A 225 20.86 28.82 -4.65
C ALA A 225 21.81 29.61 -3.70
N ASN A 226 21.26 30.49 -2.85
CA ASN A 226 22.05 31.40 -2.00
C ASN A 226 21.99 31.08 -0.50
N ILE A 227 21.29 30.03 -0.08
CA ILE A 227 21.22 29.65 1.34
C ILE A 227 22.45 28.80 1.67
N GLN A 228 23.56 29.44 2.08
CA GLN A 228 24.76 28.75 2.57
C GLN A 228 24.77 28.55 4.10
N GLU A 229 24.05 29.41 4.84
CA GLU A 229 23.90 29.32 6.30
C GLU A 229 22.48 29.70 6.69
N ILE A 230 21.77 28.77 7.33
CA ILE A 230 20.51 29.04 8.00
C ILE A 230 20.90 29.21 9.47
N GLU A 231 20.86 30.44 9.97
CA GLU A 231 20.96 30.75 11.38
C GLU A 231 19.53 31.06 11.86
N ILE A 232 18.98 30.20 12.73
CA ILE A 232 17.63 30.37 13.28
C ILE A 232 17.77 30.85 14.72
N ASP A 233 17.21 32.01 15.05
CA ASP A 233 17.14 32.47 16.44
C ASP A 233 16.01 31.74 17.18
N LEU A 234 16.36 30.86 18.12
CA LEU A 234 15.41 30.04 18.88
C LEU A 234 15.07 30.62 20.26
N SER A 235 15.67 31.76 20.62
CA SER A 235 15.64 32.30 21.99
C SER A 235 14.25 32.77 22.44
N HIS A 236 13.37 33.06 21.48
CA HIS A 236 12.02 33.59 21.73
C HIS A 236 10.89 32.61 21.41
N MET A 237 11.21 31.39 20.96
CA MET A 237 10.20 30.39 20.60
C MET A 237 9.65 29.67 21.84
N ASP A 238 8.34 29.48 21.93
CA ASP A 238 7.75 28.61 22.94
C ASP A 238 7.89 27.12 22.57
N ASN A 239 7.53 26.22 23.48
CA ASN A 239 7.73 24.78 23.27
C ASN A 239 6.87 24.21 22.12
N ASP A 240 5.71 24.80 21.82
CA ASP A 240 4.88 24.31 20.72
C ASP A 240 5.47 24.77 19.37
N THR A 241 5.94 26.02 19.27
CA THR A 241 6.68 26.52 18.10
C THR A 241 7.99 25.75 17.87
N LEU A 242 8.70 25.42 18.96
CA LEU A 242 9.88 24.57 18.91
C LEU A 242 9.56 23.15 18.45
N GLN A 243 8.40 22.60 18.82
CA GLN A 243 7.95 21.30 18.33
C GLN A 243 7.72 21.33 16.82
N ASP A 244 6.97 22.32 16.32
CA ASP A 244 6.70 22.47 14.89
C ASP A 244 8.01 22.64 14.10
N LEU A 245 8.92 23.47 14.59
CA LEU A 245 10.23 23.67 13.95
C LEU A 245 11.07 22.39 14.00
N TYR A 246 11.05 21.66 15.11
CA TYR A 246 11.75 20.39 15.23
C TYR A 246 11.24 19.37 14.21
N GLU A 247 9.92 19.27 14.04
CA GLU A 247 9.29 18.42 13.01
C GLU A 247 9.67 18.86 11.60
N ASP A 248 9.65 20.17 11.31
CA ASP A 248 10.03 20.72 10.01
C ASP A 248 11.51 20.44 9.69
N ILE A 249 12.42 20.65 10.65
CA ILE A 249 13.86 20.34 10.52
C ILE A 249 14.07 18.87 10.11
N ASN A 250 13.25 17.96 10.62
CA ASN A 250 13.34 16.54 10.32
C ASN A 250 12.94 16.17 8.89
N THR A 251 12.30 17.08 8.13
CA THR A 251 11.95 16.88 6.72
C THR A 251 13.07 17.27 5.75
N TYR A 252 14.09 18.01 6.21
CA TYR A 252 15.19 18.45 5.36
C TYR A 252 16.18 17.32 5.01
N PRO A 253 16.94 17.44 3.90
CA PRO A 253 18.02 16.52 3.58
C PRO A 253 19.04 16.39 4.71
N GLU A 254 19.59 15.19 4.91
CA GLU A 254 20.44 14.82 6.06
C GLU A 254 21.56 15.82 6.39
N LYS A 255 22.24 16.37 5.37
CA LYS A 255 23.31 17.36 5.56
C LYS A 255 22.81 18.64 6.26
N VAL A 256 21.62 19.11 5.90
CA VAL A 256 21.00 20.33 6.44
C VAL A 256 20.36 20.03 7.79
N LYS A 257 19.58 18.96 7.87
CA LYS A 257 18.95 18.46 9.10
C LYS A 257 19.96 18.33 10.24
N LYS A 258 21.11 17.69 10.00
CA LYS A 258 22.16 17.51 11.02
C LYS A 258 22.71 18.84 11.54
N LYS A 259 22.93 19.83 10.67
CA LYS A 259 23.42 21.16 11.08
C LYS A 259 22.39 21.89 11.93
N LEU A 260 21.13 21.90 11.50
CA LEU A 260 20.03 22.56 12.21
C LEU A 260 19.74 21.90 13.57
N LEU A 261 19.72 20.57 13.65
CA LEU A 261 19.51 19.87 14.93
C LEU A 261 20.65 20.11 15.93
N ILE A 262 21.90 20.29 15.46
CA ILE A 262 23.02 20.66 16.34
C ILE A 262 22.81 22.05 16.93
N GLN A 263 22.49 23.05 16.08
CA GLN A 263 22.18 24.40 16.55
C GLN A 263 20.99 24.41 17.50
N PHE A 264 19.92 23.70 17.13
CA PHE A 264 18.71 23.56 17.94
C PHE A 264 19.02 23.07 19.35
N LYS A 265 19.80 21.99 19.47
CA LYS A 265 20.22 21.44 20.76
C LYS A 265 21.13 22.38 21.56
N GLN A 266 21.95 23.18 20.89
CA GLN A 266 22.85 24.14 21.54
C GLN A 266 22.10 25.33 22.12
N GLU A 267 21.15 25.90 21.38
CA GLU A 267 20.39 27.08 21.81
C GLU A 267 19.24 26.73 22.78
N ARG A 268 18.61 25.55 22.59
CA ARG A 268 17.46 25.10 23.39
C ARG A 268 17.67 23.72 23.99
N ALA A 269 18.72 23.57 24.80
CA ALA A 269 19.01 22.34 25.53
C ALA A 269 17.90 21.93 26.53
N ASP A 270 17.04 22.90 26.91
CA ASP A 270 15.86 22.73 27.76
C ASP A 270 14.70 22.03 27.02
N PHE A 271 14.62 22.16 25.69
CA PHE A 271 13.54 21.58 24.91
C PHE A 271 13.67 20.05 24.80
N LYS A 272 12.55 19.36 25.02
CA LYS A 272 12.40 17.92 24.79
C LYS A 272 11.29 17.74 23.76
N PRO A 273 11.60 17.24 22.54
CA PRO A 273 10.58 16.98 21.54
C PRO A 273 9.50 16.05 22.10
N LYS A 274 8.24 16.42 21.89
CA LYS A 274 7.10 15.51 22.02
C LYS A 274 7.22 14.51 20.88
N ILE A 275 7.51 13.26 21.21
CA ILE A 275 7.36 12.16 20.25
C ILE A 275 6.00 11.53 20.47
N ASP A 276 5.38 11.09 19.38
CA ASP A 276 4.17 10.28 19.43
C ASP A 276 4.50 8.87 19.96
N THR A 277 4.65 8.78 21.27
CA THR A 277 4.89 7.54 22.01
C THR A 277 3.75 6.55 21.81
N GLN A 278 2.51 7.04 21.69
CA GLN A 278 1.35 6.20 21.43
C GLN A 278 1.49 5.50 20.07
N LYS A 279 1.92 6.23 19.03
CA LYS A 279 2.21 5.65 17.72
C LYS A 279 3.35 4.63 17.75
N PHE A 280 4.41 4.86 18.52
CA PHE A 280 5.47 3.86 18.69
C PHE A 280 4.93 2.56 19.30
N LEU A 281 4.16 2.65 20.39
CA LEU A 281 3.52 1.49 21.02
C LEU A 281 2.55 0.80 20.06
N GLN A 282 1.82 1.57 19.25
CA GLN A 282 0.89 1.07 18.24
C GLN A 282 1.60 0.28 17.12
N HIS A 283 2.71 0.78 16.59
CA HIS A 283 3.52 0.07 15.60
C HIS A 283 4.02 -1.27 16.14
N VAL A 284 4.48 -1.30 17.39
CA VAL A 284 4.89 -2.54 18.07
C VAL A 284 3.70 -3.50 18.22
N ALA A 285 2.53 -3.00 18.61
CA ALA A 285 1.31 -3.80 18.74
C ALA A 285 0.87 -4.45 17.42
N TYR A 286 1.07 -3.71 16.32
CA TYR A 286 0.72 -4.12 14.96
C TYR A 286 1.79 -4.94 14.26
N GLY A 287 2.92 -5.25 14.91
CA GLY A 287 4.01 -6.02 14.31
C GLY A 287 4.79 -5.26 13.23
N GLU A 288 4.62 -3.93 13.15
CA GLU A 288 5.24 -3.02 12.19
C GLU A 288 6.68 -2.70 12.64
N GLN A 289 7.53 -3.73 12.61
CA GLN A 289 8.89 -3.69 13.15
C GLN A 289 9.74 -2.59 12.53
N ASN A 290 9.65 -2.38 11.22
CA ASN A 290 10.47 -1.39 10.51
C ASN A 290 10.04 0.04 10.88
N GLU A 291 8.74 0.26 11.03
CA GLU A 291 8.13 1.52 11.41
C GLU A 291 8.46 1.87 12.86
N ALA A 292 8.36 0.89 13.78
CA ALA A 292 8.78 1.04 15.17
C ALA A 292 10.29 1.35 15.27
N GLU A 293 11.14 0.62 14.53
CA GLU A 293 12.58 0.85 14.53
C GLU A 293 12.94 2.20 13.91
N ALA A 294 12.22 2.64 12.88
CA ALA A 294 12.43 3.95 12.28
C ALA A 294 12.27 5.08 13.30
N LEU A 295 11.29 4.99 14.22
CA LEU A 295 11.13 5.96 15.30
C LEU A 295 12.31 5.95 16.28
N LEU A 296 12.86 4.78 16.61
CA LEU A 296 14.05 4.66 17.47
C LEU A 296 15.32 5.22 16.79
N LYS A 297 15.49 4.97 15.48
CA LYS A 297 16.60 5.48 14.67
C LYS A 297 16.53 6.99 14.43
N GLN A 298 15.32 7.51 14.23
CA GLN A 298 15.10 8.92 13.97
C GLN A 298 15.50 9.78 15.17
N TYR A 299 15.34 9.25 16.39
CA TYR A 299 15.55 9.99 17.64
C TYR A 299 16.42 9.22 18.66
N PRO A 300 17.73 9.02 18.40
CA PRO A 300 18.58 8.20 19.27
C PRO A 300 18.62 8.68 20.73
N GLU A 301 18.59 9.99 20.96
CA GLU A 301 18.58 10.57 22.31
C GLU A 301 17.23 10.42 23.04
N LEU A 302 16.15 10.10 22.33
CA LEU A 302 14.81 9.88 22.88
C LEU A 302 14.39 8.41 22.83
N ALA A 303 15.19 7.54 22.22
CA ALA A 303 14.96 6.11 22.18
C ALA A 303 14.71 5.52 23.58
N ALA A 304 15.47 5.97 24.60
CA ALA A 304 15.23 5.58 25.98
C ALA A 304 13.82 5.99 26.47
N ALA A 305 13.34 7.19 26.15
CA ALA A 305 12.01 7.64 26.53
C ALA A 305 10.90 6.82 25.85
N LEU A 306 11.08 6.46 24.57
CA LEU A 306 10.16 5.58 23.85
C LEU A 306 10.12 4.16 24.43
N LEU A 307 11.28 3.59 24.75
CA LEU A 307 11.40 2.24 25.30
C LEU A 307 10.85 2.15 26.73
N GLN A 308 11.03 3.20 27.53
CA GLN A 308 10.55 3.27 28.91
C GLN A 308 9.08 3.70 29.02
N ALA A 309 8.44 4.08 27.92
CA ALA A 309 7.06 4.53 27.94
C ALA A 309 6.11 3.46 28.47
N TYR A 310 5.34 3.80 29.50
CA TYR A 310 4.34 2.94 30.13
C TYR A 310 3.14 3.78 30.55
N ASP A 311 2.03 3.12 30.90
CA ASP A 311 0.75 3.76 31.29
C ASP A 311 0.10 4.60 30.16
N ILE A 312 0.43 4.28 28.91
CA ILE A 312 -0.17 4.88 27.71
C ILE A 312 -0.99 3.78 27.02
N PRO A 313 -2.30 3.96 26.83
CA PRO A 313 -3.15 2.94 26.23
C PRO A 313 -2.89 2.79 24.72
N PHE A 314 -2.74 1.54 24.28
CA PHE A 314 -2.69 1.16 22.85
C PHE A 314 -3.42 -0.16 22.64
N THR A 315 -3.97 -0.36 21.45
CA THR A 315 -4.85 -1.51 21.14
C THR A 315 -4.29 -2.29 19.97
N ASP A 316 -4.14 -3.62 20.12
CA ASP A 316 -3.74 -4.45 18.99
C ASP A 316 -4.90 -4.76 18.02
N TYR A 317 -4.60 -5.45 16.91
CA TYR A 317 -5.62 -5.77 15.91
C TYR A 317 -6.76 -6.67 16.42
N SER A 318 -6.54 -7.40 17.51
CA SER A 318 -7.56 -8.25 18.14
C SER A 318 -8.43 -7.49 19.14
N GLY A 319 -8.22 -6.18 19.33
CA GLY A 319 -9.01 -5.35 20.22
C GLY A 319 -8.57 -5.40 21.68
N ARG A 320 -7.40 -5.97 21.98
CA ARG A 320 -6.82 -5.98 23.32
C ARG A 320 -6.10 -4.67 23.57
N THR A 321 -6.46 -3.98 24.64
CA THR A 321 -5.87 -2.70 25.04
C THR A 321 -4.92 -2.90 26.21
N PHE A 322 -3.67 -2.46 26.02
CA PHE A 322 -2.56 -2.57 26.96
C PHE A 322 -2.11 -1.18 27.42
N THR A 323 -1.48 -1.12 28.59
CA THR A 323 -0.85 0.10 29.15
C THR A 323 0.60 -0.16 29.57
N CYS A 324 1.25 -1.14 28.95
CA CYS A 324 2.61 -1.56 29.26
C CYS A 324 3.65 -0.92 28.32
N THR A 325 4.93 -1.26 28.51
CA THR A 325 5.99 -0.88 27.57
C THR A 325 5.92 -1.69 26.28
N ALA A 326 6.52 -1.15 25.21
CA ALA A 326 6.70 -1.85 23.94
C ALA A 326 7.30 -3.25 24.12
N TYR A 327 8.29 -3.38 24.99
CA TYR A 327 8.98 -4.66 25.22
C TYR A 327 8.13 -5.65 26.01
N GLU A 328 7.38 -5.22 27.02
CA GLU A 328 6.44 -6.10 27.74
C GLU A 328 5.38 -6.67 26.80
N TYR A 329 4.84 -5.86 25.88
CA TYR A 329 3.91 -6.37 24.87
C TYR A 329 4.60 -7.33 23.90
N ALA A 330 5.77 -7.00 23.35
CA ALA A 330 6.50 -7.90 22.45
C ALA A 330 6.87 -9.23 23.13
N TYR A 331 7.19 -9.20 24.42
CA TYR A 331 7.41 -10.37 25.26
C TYR A 331 6.14 -11.20 25.44
N TRP A 332 5.03 -10.56 25.79
CA TRP A 332 3.72 -11.21 25.95
C TRP A 332 3.23 -11.81 24.63
N ALA A 333 3.29 -11.07 23.52
CA ALA A 333 2.91 -11.53 22.18
C ALA A 333 3.84 -12.62 21.63
N LYS A 334 4.99 -12.84 22.29
CA LYS A 334 6.08 -13.72 21.85
C LYS A 334 6.60 -13.37 20.45
N ASP A 335 6.63 -12.08 20.12
CA ASP A 335 7.23 -11.59 18.87
C ASP A 335 8.74 -11.47 19.03
N SER A 336 9.43 -12.58 18.79
CA SER A 336 10.88 -12.71 19.01
C SER A 336 11.69 -11.77 18.13
N HIS A 337 11.24 -11.51 16.89
CA HIS A 337 11.92 -10.58 15.98
C HIS A 337 11.81 -9.13 16.48
N MET A 338 10.63 -8.73 16.99
CA MET A 338 10.45 -7.42 17.62
C MET A 338 11.26 -7.30 18.91
N GLN A 339 11.30 -8.36 19.74
CA GLN A 339 12.14 -8.38 20.95
C GLN A 339 13.62 -8.17 20.62
N ARG A 340 14.16 -8.88 19.63
CA ARG A 340 15.56 -8.74 19.19
C ARG A 340 15.87 -7.33 18.72
N MET A 341 15.01 -6.74 17.89
CA MET A 341 15.16 -5.35 17.46
C MET A 341 15.16 -4.39 18.65
N LEU A 342 14.20 -4.51 19.58
CA LEU A 342 14.13 -3.62 20.74
C LEU A 342 15.33 -3.81 21.69
N GLU A 343 15.81 -5.04 21.87
CA GLU A 343 16.99 -5.38 22.68
C GLU A 343 18.24 -4.61 22.24
N GLU A 344 18.43 -4.40 20.94
CA GLU A 344 19.57 -3.64 20.40
C GLU A 344 19.61 -2.20 20.95
N TYR A 345 18.45 -1.57 21.09
CA TYR A 345 18.33 -0.20 21.62
C TYR A 345 18.27 -0.17 23.15
N ILE A 346 17.60 -1.14 23.78
CA ILE A 346 17.52 -1.26 25.24
C ILE A 346 18.92 -1.41 25.84
N ARG A 347 19.79 -2.21 25.20
CA ARG A 347 21.16 -2.47 25.67
C ARG A 347 22.14 -1.32 25.41
N ILE A 348 21.69 -0.18 24.89
CA ILE A 348 22.53 1.04 24.82
C ILE A 348 22.56 1.75 26.18
N ASN A 349 21.51 1.62 26.99
CA ASN A 349 21.33 2.35 28.23
C ASN A 349 21.04 1.39 29.41
N GLU A 350 21.94 1.35 30.39
CA GLU A 350 21.85 0.41 31.52
C GLU A 350 20.58 0.61 32.37
N ASP A 351 20.16 1.86 32.62
CA ASP A 351 18.94 2.16 33.38
C ASP A 351 17.69 1.64 32.65
N THR A 352 17.64 1.82 31.34
CA THR A 352 16.58 1.29 30.46
C THR A 352 16.57 -0.22 30.50
N ARG A 353 17.73 -0.87 30.36
CA ARG A 353 17.86 -2.33 30.43
C ARG A 353 17.35 -2.87 31.77
N GLN A 354 17.77 -2.28 32.88
CA GLN A 354 17.36 -2.71 34.23
C GLN A 354 15.85 -2.50 34.46
N LEU A 355 15.30 -1.37 34.01
CA LEU A 355 13.85 -1.12 34.08
C LEU A 355 13.08 -2.20 33.32
N ILE A 356 13.44 -2.44 32.05
CA ILE A 356 12.73 -3.41 31.20
C ILE A 356 12.90 -4.84 31.75
N LEU A 357 14.10 -5.21 32.20
CA LEU A 357 14.35 -6.50 32.84
C LEU A 357 13.43 -6.70 34.06
N HIS A 358 13.34 -5.71 34.94
CA HIS A 358 12.50 -5.77 36.13
C HIS A 358 11.02 -5.96 35.77
N ARG A 359 10.51 -5.20 34.79
CA ARG A 359 9.12 -5.28 34.34
C ARG A 359 8.78 -6.64 33.72
N VAL A 360 9.68 -7.22 32.92
CA VAL A 360 9.49 -8.57 32.36
C VAL A 360 9.59 -9.65 33.45
N GLN A 361 10.49 -9.51 34.42
CA GLN A 361 10.55 -10.41 35.57
C GLN A 361 9.25 -10.41 36.36
N ASP A 362 8.61 -9.25 36.52
CA ASP A 362 7.30 -9.14 37.17
C ASP A 362 6.21 -9.93 36.42
N ILE A 363 6.19 -9.95 35.08
CA ILE A 363 5.27 -10.80 34.30
C ILE A 363 5.45 -12.29 34.64
N THR A 364 6.71 -12.73 34.77
CA THR A 364 7.05 -14.15 35.02
C THR A 364 6.96 -14.56 36.50
N LYS A 365 6.81 -13.59 37.41
CA LYS A 365 6.85 -13.80 38.85
C LYS A 365 5.76 -14.78 39.31
N PRO A 366 6.10 -15.85 40.05
CA PRO A 366 5.11 -16.78 40.55
C PRO A 366 4.19 -16.09 41.59
N VAL A 367 2.88 -16.13 41.34
CA VAL A 367 1.83 -15.70 42.28
C VAL A 367 0.92 -16.88 42.64
N PRO A 368 0.34 -16.92 43.85
CA PRO A 368 -0.62 -17.96 44.23
C PRO A 368 -1.82 -17.98 43.28
N SER A 369 -2.19 -19.15 42.74
CA SER A 369 -3.39 -19.28 41.92
C SER A 369 -4.64 -19.19 42.81
N THR A 370 -5.52 -18.23 42.51
CA THR A 370 -6.79 -18.05 43.23
C THR A 370 -7.91 -18.99 42.74
N THR A 371 -7.68 -19.77 41.68
CA THR A 371 -8.62 -20.76 41.18
C THR A 371 -8.47 -22.09 41.94
N PRO A 372 -9.51 -22.60 42.63
CA PRO A 372 -9.43 -23.89 43.30
C PRO A 372 -9.36 -25.01 42.25
N SER A 373 -8.16 -25.52 42.00
CA SER A 373 -7.89 -26.63 41.08
C SER A 373 -8.25 -27.98 41.72
N GLY A 374 -9.55 -28.25 41.87
CA GLY A 374 -10.11 -29.57 42.13
C GLY A 374 -9.45 -30.40 43.26
N LEU A 375 -9.50 -31.73 43.12
CA LEU A 375 -8.88 -32.68 44.06
C LEU A 375 -7.36 -32.49 44.23
N TRP A 376 -6.69 -31.79 43.31
CA TRP A 376 -5.24 -31.54 43.35
C TRP A 376 -4.85 -30.43 44.34
N GLY A 377 -5.60 -29.32 44.38
CA GLY A 377 -5.37 -28.24 45.35
C GLY A 377 -5.65 -28.65 46.80
N LEU A 378 -6.51 -29.66 47.01
CA LEU A 378 -6.79 -30.27 48.31
C LEU A 378 -5.67 -31.20 48.82
N LEU A 379 -4.88 -31.78 47.91
CA LEU A 379 -3.84 -32.77 48.24
C LEU A 379 -2.41 -32.20 48.26
N PHE A 380 -2.13 -31.13 47.51
CA PHE A 380 -0.76 -30.70 47.24
C PHE A 380 -0.47 -29.19 47.49
N GLY A 381 -1.42 -28.45 48.04
CA GLY A 381 -1.25 -27.01 48.35
C GLY A 381 -1.49 -26.09 47.14
N PRO A 382 -1.35 -24.76 47.31
CA PRO A 382 -1.66 -23.78 46.28
C PRO A 382 -0.70 -23.91 45.08
N SER A 383 -1.25 -24.11 43.89
CA SER A 383 -0.48 -23.98 42.64
C SER A 383 -0.03 -22.53 42.46
N THR A 384 1.19 -22.32 41.96
CA THR A 384 1.64 -21.00 41.52
C THR A 384 1.39 -20.85 40.02
N LYS A 385 0.99 -19.65 39.60
CA LYS A 385 0.94 -19.25 38.19
C LYS A 385 1.81 -17.99 37.99
N PRO A 386 2.33 -17.71 36.79
CA PRO A 386 2.95 -16.42 36.53
C PRO A 386 1.97 -15.28 36.78
N GLN A 387 2.47 -14.12 37.22
CA GLN A 387 1.67 -12.93 37.42
C GLN A 387 0.99 -12.51 36.12
N GLY A 388 1.71 -12.54 35.00
CA GLY A 388 1.17 -12.18 33.69
C GLY A 388 1.01 -10.68 33.46
N LEU A 389 0.80 -10.33 32.19
CA LEU A 389 0.56 -8.99 31.71
C LEU A 389 -0.94 -8.71 31.71
N GLN A 390 -1.33 -7.53 32.21
CA GLN A 390 -2.73 -7.10 32.25
C GLN A 390 -3.13 -6.41 30.95
N TYR A 391 -4.34 -6.68 30.50
CA TYR A 391 -4.96 -6.00 29.36
C TYR A 391 -6.48 -6.02 29.49
N THR A 392 -7.14 -5.19 28.70
CA THR A 392 -8.61 -5.12 28.64
C THR A 392 -9.10 -5.40 27.23
N MET A 393 -10.26 -6.04 27.11
CA MET A 393 -10.91 -6.28 25.81
C MET A 393 -12.42 -6.20 25.98
N LYS A 394 -13.13 -5.76 24.94
CA LYS A 394 -14.59 -5.78 24.94
C LYS A 394 -15.11 -7.16 24.57
N ASP A 395 -16.09 -7.66 25.32
CA ASP A 395 -16.82 -8.87 24.96
C ASP A 395 -17.80 -8.64 23.79
N LYS A 396 -18.54 -9.69 23.41
CA LYS A 396 -19.56 -9.63 22.34
C LYS A 396 -20.70 -8.66 22.64
N GLN A 397 -20.89 -8.27 23.90
CA GLN A 397 -21.90 -7.33 24.37
C GLN A 397 -21.34 -5.90 24.52
N GLY A 398 -20.05 -5.70 24.22
CA GLY A 398 -19.36 -4.42 24.34
C GLY A 398 -18.88 -4.08 25.76
N VAL A 399 -18.98 -5.03 26.70
CA VAL A 399 -18.54 -4.85 28.09
C VAL A 399 -17.03 -5.05 28.17
N LEU A 400 -16.34 -4.14 28.86
CA LEU A 400 -14.90 -4.23 29.08
C LEU A 400 -14.59 -5.33 30.11
N ILE A 401 -13.76 -6.30 29.73
CA ILE A 401 -13.27 -7.38 30.60
C ILE A 401 -11.77 -7.20 30.81
N GLU A 402 -11.34 -7.36 32.06
CA GLU A 402 -9.93 -7.41 32.43
C GLU A 402 -9.37 -8.82 32.29
N HIS A 403 -8.19 -8.93 31.69
CA HIS A 403 -7.44 -10.16 31.49
C HIS A 403 -6.04 -10.03 32.06
N GLN A 404 -5.45 -11.17 32.41
CA GLN A 404 -4.11 -11.24 32.98
C GLN A 404 -3.44 -12.57 32.63
N ASP A 405 -2.53 -12.54 31.66
CA ASP A 405 -1.93 -13.75 31.05
C ASP A 405 -0.41 -13.64 30.95
N ALA A 406 0.30 -14.76 31.11
CA ALA A 406 1.77 -14.83 31.06
C ALA A 406 2.36 -14.55 29.67
N GLY A 407 1.55 -14.74 28.63
CA GLY A 407 1.90 -14.57 27.24
C GLY A 407 0.74 -15.02 26.36
N PHE A 408 0.82 -14.72 25.07
CA PHE A 408 -0.17 -15.12 24.09
C PHE A 408 -0.22 -16.65 23.97
N ASP A 409 -1.42 -17.20 24.05
CA ASP A 409 -1.68 -18.64 23.99
C ASP A 409 -2.21 -19.03 22.61
N LEU A 410 -1.42 -19.83 21.88
CA LEU A 410 -1.80 -20.40 20.59
C LEU A 410 -2.69 -21.64 20.69
N THR A 411 -2.85 -22.19 21.90
CA THR A 411 -3.58 -23.44 22.13
C THR A 411 -5.02 -23.42 21.60
N PRO A 412 -5.81 -22.32 21.71
CA PRO A 412 -7.15 -22.27 21.14
C PRO A 412 -7.17 -22.51 19.63
N LEU A 413 -6.30 -21.84 18.87
CA LEU A 413 -6.20 -22.00 17.42
C LEU A 413 -5.71 -23.41 17.04
N ILE A 414 -4.70 -23.93 17.73
CA ILE A 414 -4.21 -25.30 17.52
C ILE A 414 -5.33 -26.32 17.76
N ASN A 415 -6.13 -26.13 18.81
CA ASN A 415 -7.25 -27.02 19.12
C ASN A 415 -8.38 -26.92 18.08
N ALA A 416 -8.69 -25.71 17.59
CA ALA A 416 -9.67 -25.52 16.53
C ALA A 416 -9.25 -26.25 15.24
N LEU A 417 -7.97 -26.13 14.84
CA LEU A 417 -7.42 -26.85 13.70
C LEU A 417 -7.49 -28.37 13.90
N LYS A 418 -7.08 -28.88 15.07
CA LYS A 418 -7.18 -30.32 15.39
C LYS A 418 -8.61 -30.82 15.40
N HIS A 419 -9.56 -30.02 15.89
CA HIS A 419 -10.98 -30.34 15.87
C HIS A 419 -11.48 -30.45 14.42
N TYR A 420 -11.14 -29.47 13.57
CA TYR A 420 -11.45 -29.53 12.14
C TYR A 420 -10.89 -30.78 11.47
N VAL A 421 -9.60 -31.10 11.70
CA VAL A 421 -8.94 -32.30 11.14
C VAL A 421 -9.63 -33.60 11.62
N SER A 422 -9.99 -33.67 12.90
CA SER A 422 -10.70 -34.82 13.47
C SER A 422 -12.08 -35.01 12.83
N GLU A 423 -12.87 -33.93 12.74
CA GLU A 423 -14.20 -33.97 12.11
C GLU A 423 -14.11 -34.25 10.62
N TYR A 424 -13.07 -33.76 9.95
CA TYR A 424 -12.78 -34.07 8.56
C TYR A 424 -12.58 -35.59 8.41
N ASN A 425 -11.58 -36.16 9.08
CA ASN A 425 -11.24 -37.59 8.95
C ASN A 425 -12.37 -38.55 9.33
N ASN A 426 -13.29 -38.16 10.22
CA ASN A 426 -14.40 -38.99 10.67
C ASN A 426 -15.61 -38.97 9.73
N ARG A 427 -15.67 -38.05 8.75
CA ARG A 427 -16.81 -37.89 7.85
C ARG A 427 -16.51 -38.44 6.45
N PRO A 428 -17.50 -38.99 5.74
CA PRO A 428 -17.28 -39.52 4.40
C PRO A 428 -17.12 -38.44 3.33
N HIS A 429 -17.40 -37.16 3.62
CA HIS A 429 -17.33 -36.01 2.70
C HIS A 429 -18.17 -36.11 1.42
N LYS A 430 -19.24 -36.91 1.44
CA LYS A 430 -20.04 -37.22 0.24
C LYS A 430 -21.32 -36.40 0.13
N THR A 431 -21.75 -35.75 1.21
CA THR A 431 -23.02 -35.04 1.24
C THR A 431 -22.83 -33.55 1.50
N ALA A 432 -23.74 -32.72 0.99
CA ALA A 432 -23.76 -31.29 1.28
C ALA A 432 -23.93 -31.00 2.79
N ALA A 433 -24.56 -31.92 3.54
CA ALA A 433 -24.71 -31.80 4.99
C ALA A 433 -23.37 -32.01 5.73
N ASP A 434 -22.52 -32.92 5.25
CA ASP A 434 -21.18 -33.13 5.82
C ASP A 434 -20.31 -31.88 5.63
N TRP A 435 -20.32 -31.30 4.42
CA TRP A 435 -19.60 -30.08 4.10
C TRP A 435 -20.08 -28.89 4.93
N LYS A 436 -21.40 -28.71 5.07
CA LYS A 436 -21.95 -27.63 5.91
C LYS A 436 -21.44 -27.65 7.35
N VAL A 437 -21.18 -28.83 7.93
CA VAL A 437 -20.62 -28.93 9.29
C VAL A 437 -19.15 -28.52 9.30
N LEU A 438 -18.37 -28.97 8.31
CA LEU A 438 -16.95 -28.65 8.19
C LEU A 438 -16.73 -27.16 7.91
N ASP A 439 -17.50 -26.59 6.98
CA ASP A 439 -17.46 -25.15 6.66
C ASP A 439 -17.74 -24.33 7.93
N LYS A 440 -18.70 -24.78 8.75
CA LYS A 440 -19.00 -24.13 10.03
C LYS A 440 -17.82 -24.17 11.00
N ILE A 441 -17.17 -25.33 11.17
CA ILE A 441 -16.00 -25.45 12.06
C ILE A 441 -14.83 -24.61 11.52
N TRP A 442 -14.59 -24.67 10.21
CA TRP A 442 -13.53 -23.91 9.55
C TRP A 442 -13.71 -22.40 9.73
N VAL A 443 -14.91 -21.89 9.43
CA VAL A 443 -15.19 -20.47 9.52
C VAL A 443 -15.31 -20.03 10.98
N GLU A 444 -16.23 -20.60 11.74
CA GLU A 444 -16.58 -20.07 13.06
C GLU A 444 -15.55 -20.42 14.16
N GLU A 445 -14.92 -21.59 14.09
CA GLU A 445 -13.93 -22.02 15.09
C GLU A 445 -12.51 -21.67 14.66
N VAL A 446 -12.04 -22.15 13.50
CA VAL A 446 -10.66 -21.87 13.03
C VAL A 446 -10.50 -20.40 12.69
N GLY A 447 -11.32 -19.86 11.76
CA GLY A 447 -11.32 -18.45 11.41
C GLY A 447 -11.59 -17.53 12.62
N GLY A 448 -12.47 -17.98 13.52
CA GLY A 448 -12.77 -17.28 14.77
C GLY A 448 -11.57 -17.14 15.70
N GLU A 449 -10.73 -18.17 15.84
CA GLU A 449 -9.48 -18.10 16.61
C GLU A 449 -8.36 -17.37 15.84
N GLN A 450 -8.29 -17.51 14.51
CA GLN A 450 -7.35 -16.77 13.65
C GLN A 450 -7.52 -15.25 13.76
N ARG A 451 -8.76 -14.77 13.92
CA ARG A 451 -9.03 -13.34 14.15
C ARG A 451 -8.44 -12.78 15.45
N LYS A 452 -8.15 -13.65 16.44
CA LYS A 452 -7.68 -13.26 17.78
C LYS A 452 -6.15 -13.33 17.93
N VAL A 453 -5.44 -13.76 16.89
CA VAL A 453 -3.99 -13.90 16.95
C VAL A 453 -3.29 -12.55 16.98
N VAL A 454 -2.12 -12.49 17.61
CA VAL A 454 -1.22 -11.33 17.52
C VAL A 454 -0.66 -11.19 16.10
N ALA A 455 -0.30 -9.96 15.70
CA ALA A 455 0.20 -9.66 14.36
C ALA A 455 1.40 -10.55 13.94
N HIS A 456 2.30 -10.83 14.88
CA HIS A 456 3.41 -11.75 14.70
C HIS A 456 2.99 -13.12 14.13
N ILE A 457 1.89 -13.70 14.60
CA ILE A 457 1.40 -15.00 14.11
C ILE A 457 0.74 -14.85 12.74
N ALA A 458 0.02 -13.75 12.49
CA ALA A 458 -0.51 -13.47 11.16
C ALA A 458 0.61 -13.29 10.11
N HIS A 459 1.77 -12.72 10.48
CA HIS A 459 2.93 -12.65 9.60
C HIS A 459 3.51 -14.03 9.25
N GLU A 460 3.48 -14.99 10.18
CA GLU A 460 3.92 -16.37 9.89
C GLU A 460 3.02 -17.03 8.84
N TYR A 461 1.70 -16.80 8.91
CA TYR A 461 0.77 -17.24 7.88
C TYR A 461 1.00 -16.52 6.53
N CYS A 462 1.22 -15.20 6.56
CA CYS A 462 1.33 -14.38 5.36
C CYS A 462 2.75 -14.40 4.74
N ASN A 463 3.61 -15.33 5.15
CA ASN A 463 4.97 -15.44 4.63
C ASN A 463 4.96 -16.04 3.22
N LEU A 464 5.51 -15.31 2.25
CA LEU A 464 5.52 -15.72 0.83
C LEU A 464 6.74 -16.55 0.44
N ASP A 465 7.78 -16.61 1.29
CA ASP A 465 9.03 -17.32 0.95
C ASP A 465 9.09 -18.74 1.52
N ARG A 466 8.15 -19.10 2.41
CA ARG A 466 8.08 -20.44 3.02
C ARG A 466 6.65 -20.85 3.36
N SER A 467 6.39 -22.15 3.24
CA SER A 467 5.15 -22.79 3.70
C SER A 467 5.27 -23.28 5.14
N PHE A 468 4.17 -23.68 5.77
CA PHE A 468 4.20 -24.33 7.09
C PHE A 468 4.75 -25.76 7.04
N GLU A 469 4.68 -26.43 5.89
CA GLU A 469 5.42 -27.68 5.68
C GLU A 469 6.94 -27.46 5.74
N ASP A 470 7.46 -26.39 5.12
CA ASP A 470 8.88 -26.05 5.20
C ASP A 470 9.31 -25.79 6.67
N VAL A 471 8.44 -25.15 7.48
CA VAL A 471 8.68 -24.93 8.92
C VAL A 471 8.77 -26.24 9.69
N ASN A 472 7.82 -27.14 9.48
CA ASN A 472 7.81 -28.45 10.14
C ASN A 472 9.04 -29.29 9.79
N ASN A 473 9.56 -29.14 8.57
CA ASN A 473 10.76 -29.84 8.10
C ASN A 473 12.06 -29.17 8.57
N ASN A 474 12.05 -27.86 8.84
CA ASN A 474 13.22 -27.11 9.25
C ASN A 474 12.89 -25.93 10.19
N ASN A 475 13.03 -26.16 11.50
CA ASN A 475 12.77 -25.14 12.51
C ASN A 475 13.77 -23.96 12.49
N GLU A 476 14.93 -24.07 11.82
CA GLU A 476 15.86 -22.95 11.66
C GLU A 476 15.25 -21.77 10.90
N LEU A 477 14.19 -22.03 10.11
CA LEU A 477 13.38 -20.99 9.46
C LEU A 477 12.61 -20.12 10.45
N LEU A 478 12.58 -20.48 11.74
CA LEU A 478 11.99 -19.69 12.81
C LEU A 478 13.03 -18.89 13.60
N ASN A 479 14.33 -19.00 13.29
CA ASN A 479 15.36 -18.28 14.04
C ASN A 479 15.15 -16.76 13.93
N ALA A 480 14.93 -16.11 15.08
CA ALA A 480 14.66 -14.69 15.18
C ALA A 480 15.89 -13.79 14.91
N ASP A 481 17.10 -14.34 15.04
CA ASP A 481 18.35 -13.62 14.78
C ASP A 481 18.59 -13.41 13.27
N ASN A 482 17.86 -14.13 12.41
CA ASN A 482 17.86 -13.89 10.97
C ASN A 482 16.60 -13.10 10.55
N PRO A 483 16.71 -11.80 10.22
CA PRO A 483 15.54 -11.00 9.86
C PRO A 483 14.84 -11.49 8.58
N ASP A 484 15.54 -12.20 7.69
CA ASP A 484 14.95 -12.72 6.45
C ASP A 484 13.98 -13.88 6.68
N ASN A 485 14.01 -14.50 7.87
CA ASN A 485 13.13 -15.62 8.21
C ASN A 485 11.66 -15.20 8.38
N LEU A 486 11.38 -13.92 8.66
CA LEU A 486 10.02 -13.41 8.82
C LEU A 486 9.85 -12.04 8.15
N LYS A 487 9.37 -12.06 6.90
CA LYS A 487 8.92 -10.83 6.23
C LYS A 487 7.60 -10.35 6.83
N ARG A 488 7.58 -9.11 7.30
CA ARG A 488 6.37 -8.46 7.86
C ARG A 488 5.36 -8.18 6.74
N SER A 489 4.39 -9.07 6.59
CA SER A 489 3.25 -8.92 5.68
C SER A 489 1.97 -9.38 6.40
N LEU A 490 0.87 -8.69 6.16
CA LEU A 490 -0.46 -9.11 6.62
C LEU A 490 -1.37 -9.43 5.43
N LYS A 491 -0.80 -9.54 4.22
CA LYS A 491 -1.56 -9.80 3.01
C LYS A 491 -1.62 -11.29 2.73
N PHE A 492 -2.79 -11.76 2.36
CA PHE A 492 -3.06 -13.12 1.94
C PHE A 492 -3.97 -13.09 0.71
N TYR A 493 -4.01 -14.17 -0.07
CA TYR A 493 -4.88 -14.24 -1.24
C TYR A 493 -6.23 -14.85 -0.86
N ASN A 494 -7.33 -14.17 -1.11
CA ASN A 494 -8.67 -14.65 -0.80
C ASN A 494 -9.29 -15.27 -2.06
N TYR A 495 -9.62 -16.57 -2.02
CA TYR A 495 -10.23 -17.28 -3.14
C TYR A 495 -11.68 -16.88 -3.38
N ASP A 496 -12.41 -16.48 -2.33
CA ASP A 496 -13.81 -16.06 -2.47
C ASP A 496 -13.91 -14.74 -3.24
N THR A 497 -12.92 -13.85 -3.09
CA THR A 497 -12.88 -12.53 -3.77
C THR A 497 -11.94 -12.49 -4.98
N ALA A 498 -11.11 -13.52 -5.17
CA ALA A 498 -10.03 -13.58 -6.16
C ALA A 498 -9.07 -12.37 -6.09
N SER A 499 -8.84 -11.84 -4.89
CA SER A 499 -7.95 -10.69 -4.63
C SER A 499 -7.02 -10.92 -3.45
N HIS A 500 -5.98 -10.08 -3.34
CA HIS A 500 -5.16 -10.02 -2.13
C HIS A 500 -5.85 -9.14 -1.10
N ASP A 501 -6.26 -9.75 0.01
CA ASP A 501 -6.89 -9.09 1.14
C ASP A 501 -5.89 -8.95 2.29
N VAL A 502 -6.30 -8.27 3.36
CA VAL A 502 -5.49 -8.06 4.57
C VAL A 502 -6.08 -8.84 5.74
N TRP A 503 -5.21 -9.49 6.53
CA TRP A 503 -5.61 -10.29 7.69
C TRP A 503 -6.41 -9.47 8.71
N PHE A 504 -5.99 -8.22 8.91
CA PHE A 504 -6.68 -7.27 9.77
C PHE A 504 -7.12 -6.06 8.94
N SER A 505 -8.42 -5.85 8.82
CA SER A 505 -9.00 -4.58 8.37
C SER A 505 -9.04 -3.57 9.53
N PRO A 506 -9.14 -2.25 9.28
CA PRO A 506 -9.42 -1.29 10.34
C PRO A 506 -10.63 -1.74 11.16
N ASN A 507 -10.53 -1.70 12.49
CA ASN A 507 -11.58 -2.17 13.42
C ASN A 507 -11.97 -3.66 13.26
N SER A 508 -11.09 -4.51 12.70
CA SER A 508 -11.38 -5.94 12.45
C SER A 508 -11.81 -6.71 13.70
N TYR A 509 -11.51 -6.26 14.91
CA TYR A 509 -11.97 -6.87 16.15
C TYR A 509 -13.44 -6.55 16.50
N SER A 510 -14.01 -5.46 15.98
CA SER A 510 -15.37 -5.00 16.26
C SER A 510 -16.33 -5.08 15.07
N GLU A 511 -15.81 -5.27 13.86
CA GLU A 511 -16.58 -5.35 12.62
C GLU A 511 -16.42 -6.72 11.93
N ASP A 512 -17.37 -7.07 11.07
CA ASP A 512 -17.28 -8.25 10.23
C ASP A 512 -16.25 -8.02 9.13
N SER A 513 -15.05 -8.57 9.33
CA SER A 513 -13.95 -8.54 8.36
C SER A 513 -13.94 -9.77 7.43
N GLY A 514 -14.99 -10.58 7.46
CA GLY A 514 -15.08 -11.86 6.77
C GLY A 514 -14.31 -13.00 7.47
N LEU A 515 -13.10 -12.76 7.99
CA LEU A 515 -12.33 -13.75 8.75
C LEU A 515 -13.09 -14.16 10.03
N GLY A 516 -13.46 -15.42 10.13
CA GLY A 516 -14.24 -15.94 11.26
C GLY A 516 -15.76 -15.79 11.11
N PHE A 517 -16.24 -15.18 10.03
CA PHE A 517 -17.67 -14.97 9.73
C PHE A 517 -18.10 -15.59 8.41
N SER A 518 -17.21 -15.56 7.42
CA SER A 518 -17.43 -16.08 6.07
C SER A 518 -16.30 -17.02 5.63
N PHE A 519 -15.06 -16.80 6.07
CA PHE A 519 -13.92 -17.66 5.70
C PHE A 519 -12.97 -17.91 6.88
N GLY A 520 -12.14 -18.96 6.73
CA GLY A 520 -10.92 -19.20 7.49
C GLY A 520 -9.69 -19.17 6.56
N ILE A 521 -8.48 -19.13 7.12
CA ILE A 521 -7.24 -19.03 6.35
C ILE A 521 -6.41 -20.31 6.47
N LEU A 522 -5.86 -20.78 5.36
CA LEU A 522 -4.97 -21.94 5.29
C LEU A 522 -3.64 -21.54 4.64
N LEU A 523 -2.51 -22.03 5.15
CA LEU A 523 -1.23 -21.94 4.44
C LEU A 523 -0.80 -23.32 3.88
N GLY A 524 -0.75 -24.34 4.73
CA GLY A 524 -0.37 -25.71 4.34
C GLY A 524 1.04 -25.81 3.74
N SER A 525 1.16 -26.62 2.68
CA SER A 525 2.36 -26.89 1.90
C SER A 525 2.56 -25.96 0.71
N GLY A 526 1.59 -25.06 0.45
CA GLY A 526 1.65 -24.14 -0.67
C GLY A 526 2.71 -23.06 -0.45
N ARG A 527 3.62 -22.89 -1.41
CA ARG A 527 4.59 -21.76 -1.42
C ARG A 527 4.00 -20.46 -1.97
N SER A 528 2.69 -20.43 -2.23
CA SER A 528 2.01 -19.30 -2.87
C SER A 528 1.35 -18.33 -1.86
N GLY A 529 1.71 -18.45 -0.57
CA GLY A 529 1.17 -17.63 0.52
C GLY A 529 -0.09 -18.21 1.14
N ALA A 530 -0.56 -17.60 2.23
CA ALA A 530 -1.80 -17.99 2.88
C ALA A 530 -3.02 -17.65 2.02
N PHE A 531 -4.06 -18.46 2.17
CA PHE A 531 -5.28 -18.36 1.40
C PHE A 531 -6.53 -18.34 2.26
N GLY A 532 -7.43 -17.37 2.02
CA GLY A 532 -8.76 -17.34 2.62
C GLY A 532 -9.77 -18.08 1.74
N ASP A 533 -10.60 -18.92 2.35
CA ASP A 533 -11.65 -19.66 1.63
C ASP A 533 -12.82 -20.02 2.57
N THR A 534 -14.04 -19.92 2.06
CA THR A 534 -15.27 -20.44 2.66
C THR A 534 -15.28 -21.97 2.70
N ARG A 535 -14.64 -22.62 1.73
CA ARG A 535 -14.69 -24.08 1.53
C ARG A 535 -13.34 -24.65 1.09
N VAL A 536 -12.68 -25.33 2.01
CA VAL A 536 -11.42 -26.01 1.73
C VAL A 536 -11.70 -27.40 1.13
N ASP A 537 -12.14 -27.46 -0.13
CA ASP A 537 -12.31 -28.71 -0.87
C ASP A 537 -10.92 -29.38 -1.00
N SER A 538 -10.76 -30.57 -0.40
CA SER A 538 -9.61 -31.49 -0.44
C SER A 538 -8.47 -31.39 0.59
N ILE A 539 -8.67 -30.95 1.84
CA ILE A 539 -7.47 -30.62 2.64
C ILE A 539 -7.46 -30.80 4.18
N GLY A 540 -8.09 -31.84 4.74
CA GLY A 540 -7.85 -32.21 6.15
C GLY A 540 -6.36 -32.39 6.51
N GLU A 541 -5.53 -32.87 5.58
CA GLU A 541 -4.09 -33.02 5.80
C GLU A 541 -3.35 -31.68 5.99
N GLN A 542 -3.70 -30.62 5.25
CA GLN A 542 -2.99 -29.33 5.35
C GLN A 542 -3.40 -28.54 6.60
N ALA A 543 -4.64 -28.66 7.06
CA ALA A 543 -5.00 -28.12 8.39
C ALA A 543 -4.18 -28.80 9.51
N GLY A 544 -3.81 -30.08 9.32
CA GLY A 544 -2.85 -30.79 10.16
C GLY A 544 -1.45 -30.18 10.11
N VAL A 545 -0.95 -29.87 8.91
CA VAL A 545 0.33 -29.17 8.71
C VAL A 545 0.36 -27.83 9.46
N ASP A 546 -0.70 -27.03 9.36
CA ASP A 546 -0.82 -25.76 10.07
C ASP A 546 -0.80 -25.94 11.60
N SER A 547 -1.56 -26.92 12.12
CA SER A 547 -1.57 -27.24 13.55
C SER A 547 -0.17 -27.61 14.08
N ASP A 548 0.55 -28.44 13.33
CA ASP A 548 1.90 -28.88 13.72
C ASP A 548 2.91 -27.74 13.63
N ALA A 549 2.81 -26.89 12.61
CA ALA A 549 3.66 -25.72 12.45
C ALA A 549 3.41 -24.70 13.57
N LEU A 550 2.15 -24.38 13.90
CA LEU A 550 1.82 -23.49 15.01
C LEU A 550 2.26 -24.05 16.37
N THR A 551 2.18 -25.37 16.56
CA THR A 551 2.74 -26.03 17.75
C THR A 551 4.26 -25.81 17.83
N THR A 552 4.96 -25.93 16.71
CA THR A 552 6.41 -25.71 16.62
C THR A 552 6.77 -24.24 16.85
N ILE A 553 6.08 -23.31 16.19
CA ILE A 553 6.21 -21.86 16.38
C ILE A 553 6.02 -21.51 17.86
N GLY A 554 4.94 -21.98 18.50
CA GLY A 554 4.69 -21.72 19.91
C GLY A 554 5.82 -22.19 20.84
N LYS A 555 6.43 -23.36 20.54
CA LYS A 555 7.59 -23.87 21.29
C LYS A 555 8.84 -23.02 21.07
N VAL A 556 9.17 -22.68 19.81
CA VAL A 556 10.35 -21.88 19.47
C VAL A 556 10.25 -20.49 20.10
N ARG A 557 9.11 -19.81 19.91
CA ARG A 557 8.90 -18.45 20.44
C ARG A 557 8.92 -18.40 21.97
N THR A 558 8.47 -19.46 22.64
CA THR A 558 8.60 -19.56 24.11
C THR A 558 10.06 -19.66 24.53
N LYS A 559 10.88 -20.47 23.84
CA LYS A 559 12.33 -20.52 24.09
C LYS A 559 13.03 -19.21 23.76
N ASP A 560 12.62 -18.55 22.69
CA ASP A 560 13.16 -17.24 22.31
C ASP A 560 12.91 -16.21 23.42
N CYS A 561 11.71 -16.18 24.02
CA CYS A 561 11.42 -15.31 25.18
C CYS A 561 12.30 -15.63 26.39
N GLU A 562 12.56 -16.91 26.66
CA GLU A 562 13.51 -17.31 27.73
C GLU A 562 14.92 -16.78 27.43
N GLN A 563 15.37 -16.90 26.18
CA GLN A 563 16.66 -16.37 25.73
C GLN A 563 16.72 -14.84 25.81
N SER A 564 15.66 -14.15 25.43
CA SER A 564 15.53 -12.69 25.54
C SER A 564 15.66 -12.22 26.98
N LEU A 565 15.05 -12.95 27.94
CA LEU A 565 15.22 -12.66 29.36
C LEU A 565 16.68 -12.86 29.82
N LEU A 566 17.36 -13.90 29.31
CA LEU A 566 18.79 -14.10 29.57
C LEU A 566 19.64 -12.96 28.98
N ASN A 567 19.35 -12.53 27.75
CA ASN A 567 20.04 -11.42 27.08
C ASN A 567 19.90 -10.13 27.88
N LEU A 568 18.68 -9.82 28.36
CA LEU A 568 18.43 -8.68 29.22
C LEU A 568 19.10 -8.81 30.57
N SER A 569 19.29 -10.02 31.12
CA SER A 569 19.92 -10.23 32.43
C SER A 569 21.43 -10.03 32.42
N GLN A 570 22.07 -10.08 31.24
CA GLN A 570 23.51 -9.84 31.12
C GLN A 570 23.84 -8.35 31.27
N PRO A 571 24.90 -8.01 32.04
CA PRO A 571 25.37 -6.63 32.12
C PRO A 571 25.87 -6.14 30.76
N LEU A 572 25.83 -4.83 30.52
CA LEU A 572 26.44 -4.26 29.33
C LEU A 572 27.94 -4.56 29.32
N ASN A 573 28.45 -5.05 28.19
CA ASN A 573 29.89 -5.22 28.02
C ASN A 573 30.56 -3.83 28.12
N PRO A 574 31.61 -3.64 28.92
CA PRO A 574 32.29 -2.34 29.08
C PRO A 574 33.06 -1.83 27.83
N GLN A 575 32.74 -2.31 26.63
CA GLN A 575 33.49 -2.07 25.39
C GLN A 575 32.57 -2.07 24.16
N VAL A 576 31.71 -1.06 24.00
CA VAL A 576 31.43 -0.44 22.69
C VAL A 576 31.04 1.03 22.95
N SER A 577 32.02 1.91 23.13
CA SER A 577 31.78 3.32 22.82
C SER A 577 31.48 3.40 21.32
N PRO A 578 30.43 4.09 20.87
CA PRO A 578 30.21 4.28 19.44
C PRO A 578 31.42 5.05 18.89
N SER A 579 32.21 4.36 18.06
CA SER A 579 33.26 5.01 17.29
C SER A 579 32.57 6.05 16.39
N HIS A 580 32.82 7.32 16.68
CA HIS A 580 32.65 8.36 15.68
C HIS A 580 33.59 8.04 14.52
N SER A 581 33.06 7.37 13.49
CA SER A 581 33.68 7.33 12.18
C SER A 581 33.69 8.75 11.63
N ARG A 582 34.84 9.42 11.77
CA ARG A 582 35.20 10.52 10.88
C ARG A 582 35.41 9.91 9.50
N HIS A 583 34.47 10.13 8.59
CA HIS A 583 34.72 10.32 7.17
C HIS A 583 33.69 11.28 6.60
#